data_AF-A0A832I4D7-F1
#
_entry.id   AF-A0A832I4D7-F1
#
_cell.length_a   1.000
_cell.length_b   1.000
_cell.length_c   1.000
_cell.angle_alpha   90.00
_cell.angle_beta   90.00
_cell.angle_gamma   90.00
#
_symmetry.space_group_name_H-M   'P 1'
#
loop_
_entity.id
_entity.type
_entity.pdbx_description
1 polymer ?
#
loop_
_entity_poly.entity_id
_entity_poly.type
_entity_poly.pdbx_seq_one_letter_code
_entity_poly.pdbx_strand_id
1 'polypeptide(L)'
;MDVLVTEIRTFYSLKEIREAIEAQISQYKMLLEDYSQWLGSLLRNPESAKDQEKAKKIAELQKVLKTGGRKGGKKEEKGVGFSSEWAQFKDLMVCADDVGEAEILFEATEELKSKIERLEKAKSSIVDLERYGLGKDLLFITYIHDGVPEKIVFKPKKGISAVEKFEFEANFSVAEQPS
;
A
#
# COMPACT_ATOMS: atom_id res chain seq x y z
N MET A 1 10.09 -2.16 -4.71
CA MET A 1 9.64 -0.76 -4.83
C MET A 1 9.27 -0.33 -3.42
N ASP A 2 9.79 0.78 -2.92
CA ASP A 2 9.62 1.20 -1.52
C ASP A 2 8.20 1.74 -1.30
N VAL A 3 7.28 0.85 -0.93
CA VAL A 3 5.99 1.27 -0.35
C VAL A 3 6.27 1.61 1.11
N LEU A 4 6.62 2.87 1.35
CA LEU A 4 6.75 3.39 2.69
C LEU A 4 5.36 3.36 3.35
N VAL A 5 5.29 2.73 4.53
CA VAL A 5 4.07 2.73 5.36
C VAL A 5 3.65 4.16 5.73
N THR A 6 4.60 5.09 5.77
CA THR A 6 4.34 6.51 6.01
C THR A 6 5.27 7.37 5.19
N GLU A 7 4.71 8.33 4.46
CA GLU A 7 5.43 9.24 3.58
C GLU A 7 4.86 10.65 3.70
N ILE A 8 5.74 11.67 3.63
CA ILE A 8 5.33 13.06 3.40
C ILE A 8 5.83 13.44 2.02
N ARG A 9 4.92 13.82 1.11
CA ARG A 9 5.25 14.23 -0.25
C ARG A 9 4.69 15.61 -0.55
N THR A 10 5.47 16.41 -1.27
CA THR A 10 5.02 17.71 -1.77
C THR A 10 4.59 17.60 -3.22
N PHE A 11 3.44 18.17 -3.55
CA PHE A 11 2.89 18.28 -4.89
C PHE A 11 2.67 19.75 -5.25
N TYR A 12 2.74 20.08 -6.55
CA TYR A 12 2.60 21.44 -7.05
C TYR A 12 1.20 21.74 -7.60
N SER A 13 0.34 20.72 -7.64
CA SER A 13 -1.05 20.80 -8.04
C SER A 13 -1.90 19.66 -7.44
N LEU A 14 -3.20 19.89 -7.27
CA LEU A 14 -4.15 18.80 -6.94
C LEU A 14 -4.23 17.74 -8.05
N LYS A 15 -4.00 18.16 -9.30
CA LYS A 15 -3.91 17.26 -10.45
C LYS A 15 -2.81 16.22 -10.26
N GLU A 16 -1.62 16.62 -9.82
CA GLU A 16 -0.53 15.67 -9.56
C GLU A 16 -0.87 14.68 -8.44
N ILE A 17 -1.57 15.12 -7.39
CA ILE A 17 -2.05 14.21 -6.34
C ILE A 17 -3.01 13.18 -6.93
N ARG A 18 -3.97 13.63 -7.74
CA ARG A 18 -4.95 12.76 -8.41
C ARG A 18 -4.26 11.74 -9.31
N GLU A 19 -3.32 12.17 -10.14
CA GLU A 19 -2.55 11.30 -11.03
C GLU A 19 -1.70 10.28 -10.25
N ALA A 20 -1.11 10.69 -9.12
CA ALA A 20 -0.39 9.77 -8.25
C ALA A 20 -1.31 8.70 -7.63
N ILE A 21 -2.51 9.09 -7.19
CA ILE A 21 -3.52 8.13 -6.69
C ILE A 21 -3.96 7.18 -7.82
N GLU A 22 -4.21 7.68 -9.03
CA GLU A 22 -4.60 6.86 -10.18
C GLU A 22 -3.54 5.83 -10.56
N ALA A 23 -2.27 6.23 -10.54
CA ALA A 23 -1.15 5.31 -10.77
C ALA A 23 -1.10 4.20 -9.71
N GLN A 24 -1.26 4.53 -8.43
CA GLN A 24 -1.29 3.54 -7.35
C GLN A 24 -2.50 2.60 -7.45
N ILE A 25 -3.70 3.13 -7.74
CA ILE A 25 -4.90 2.31 -7.95
C ILE A 25 -4.65 1.31 -9.09
N SER A 26 -4.05 1.76 -10.19
CA SER A 26 -3.75 0.90 -11.34
C SER A 26 -2.78 -0.22 -10.96
N GLN A 27 -1.74 0.10 -10.17
CA GLN A 27 -0.79 -0.89 -9.65
C GLN A 27 -1.46 -1.92 -8.73
N TYR A 28 -2.28 -1.47 -7.78
CA TYR A 28 -2.99 -2.39 -6.89
C TYR A 28 -4.03 -3.25 -7.61
N LYS A 29 -4.66 -2.73 -8.67
CA LYS A 29 -5.56 -3.52 -9.52
C LYS A 29 -4.81 -4.62 -10.28
N MET A 30 -3.60 -4.33 -10.78
CA MET A 30 -2.75 -5.37 -11.41
C MET A 30 -2.37 -6.46 -10.40
N LEU A 31 -1.88 -6.09 -9.22
CA LEU A 31 -1.54 -7.05 -8.16
C LEU A 31 -2.74 -7.87 -7.69
N LEU A 32 -3.90 -7.22 -7.55
CA LEU A 32 -5.14 -7.89 -7.17
C LEU A 32 -5.54 -8.95 -8.21
N GLU A 33 -5.41 -8.63 -9.50
CA GLU A 33 -5.67 -9.59 -10.58
C GLU A 33 -4.69 -10.76 -10.52
N ASP A 34 -3.39 -10.51 -10.40
CA ASP A 34 -2.36 -11.55 -10.32
C ASP A 34 -2.63 -12.50 -9.14
N TYR A 35 -2.91 -11.97 -7.95
CA TYR A 35 -3.20 -12.78 -6.76
C TYR A 35 -4.54 -13.51 -6.87
N SER A 36 -5.55 -12.88 -7.49
CA SER A 36 -6.85 -13.53 -7.72
C SER A 36 -6.73 -14.70 -8.71
N GLN A 37 -5.90 -14.55 -9.75
CA GLN A 37 -5.61 -15.62 -10.71
C GLN A 37 -4.85 -16.77 -10.05
N TRP A 38 -3.82 -16.44 -9.27
CA TRP A 38 -3.05 -17.42 -8.50
C TRP A 38 -3.97 -18.22 -7.56
N LEU A 39 -4.74 -17.52 -6.74
CA LEU A 39 -5.73 -18.14 -5.86
C LEU A 39 -6.74 -19.00 -6.63
N GLY A 40 -7.23 -18.51 -7.76
CA GLY A 40 -8.13 -19.26 -8.63
C GLY A 40 -7.50 -20.54 -9.18
N SER A 41 -6.21 -20.54 -9.50
CA SER A 41 -5.47 -21.72 -9.93
C SER A 41 -5.35 -22.74 -8.80
N LEU A 42 -5.00 -22.27 -7.59
CA LEU A 42 -4.86 -23.11 -6.40
C LEU A 42 -6.17 -23.83 -6.04
N LEU A 43 -7.31 -23.16 -6.20
CA LEU A 43 -8.64 -23.71 -5.93
C LEU A 43 -9.13 -24.76 -6.94
N ARG A 44 -8.61 -24.75 -8.17
CA ARG A 44 -9.12 -25.57 -9.29
C ARG A 44 -8.39 -26.90 -9.47
N ASN A 45 -7.42 -27.24 -8.62
CA ASN A 45 -6.57 -28.42 -8.80
C ASN A 45 -6.79 -29.58 -7.80
N PRO A 46 -7.92 -30.32 -7.84
CA PRO A 46 -8.08 -31.52 -7.03
C PRO A 46 -7.94 -32.82 -7.85
N GLU A 47 -6.74 -33.40 -7.91
CA GLU A 47 -6.52 -34.69 -8.61
C GLU A 47 -6.56 -35.93 -7.70
N SER A 48 -6.58 -35.78 -6.37
CA SER A 48 -6.55 -36.89 -5.41
C SER A 48 -7.55 -36.76 -4.24
N ALA A 49 -7.77 -37.86 -3.50
CA ALA A 49 -8.62 -37.86 -2.30
C ALA A 49 -8.09 -36.94 -1.18
N LYS A 50 -6.77 -36.73 -1.10
CA LYS A 50 -6.17 -35.70 -0.23
C LYS A 50 -6.55 -34.30 -0.70
N ASP A 51 -6.72 -34.10 -2.00
CA ASP A 51 -7.11 -32.81 -2.55
C ASP A 51 -8.60 -32.49 -2.33
N GLN A 52 -9.45 -33.50 -2.11
CA GLN A 52 -10.83 -33.25 -1.64
C GLN A 52 -10.88 -32.72 -0.21
N GLU A 53 -10.03 -33.20 0.69
CA GLU A 53 -9.94 -32.67 2.05
C GLU A 53 -9.35 -31.26 2.05
N LYS A 54 -8.31 -31.01 1.24
CA LYS A 54 -7.76 -29.67 1.01
C LYS A 54 -8.80 -28.70 0.45
N ALA A 55 -9.53 -29.10 -0.60
CA ALA A 55 -10.58 -28.27 -1.20
C ALA A 55 -11.68 -27.90 -0.19
N LYS A 56 -12.04 -28.82 0.71
CA LYS A 56 -12.98 -28.52 1.81
C LYS A 56 -12.40 -27.49 2.78
N LYS A 57 -11.16 -27.65 3.22
CA LYS A 57 -10.48 -26.70 4.12
C LYS A 57 -10.40 -25.30 3.51
N ILE A 58 -10.02 -25.19 2.22
CA ILE A 58 -9.93 -23.90 1.55
C ILE A 58 -11.34 -23.29 1.31
N ALA A 59 -12.35 -24.10 1.00
CA ALA A 59 -13.73 -23.61 0.88
C ALA A 59 -14.31 -23.12 2.22
N GLU A 60 -13.96 -23.75 3.33
CA GLU A 60 -14.30 -23.27 4.68
C GLU A 60 -13.58 -21.96 5.00
N LEU A 61 -12.27 -21.86 4.72
CA LEU A 61 -11.50 -20.61 4.85
C LEU A 61 -12.15 -19.46 4.08
N GLN A 62 -12.53 -19.69 2.82
CA GLN A 62 -13.20 -18.68 2.00
C GLN A 62 -14.51 -18.20 2.63
N LYS A 63 -15.31 -19.09 3.23
CA LYS A 63 -16.56 -18.71 3.90
C LYS A 63 -16.30 -17.86 5.13
N VAL A 64 -15.33 -18.25 5.96
CA VAL A 64 -15.00 -17.53 7.19
C VAL A 64 -14.41 -16.16 6.92
N LEU A 65 -13.46 -16.05 5.99
CA LEU A 65 -12.87 -14.76 5.64
C LEU A 65 -13.91 -13.80 5.02
N LYS A 66 -14.89 -14.32 4.27
CA LYS A 66 -16.01 -13.53 3.74
C LYS A 66 -17.06 -13.13 4.79
N THR A 67 -17.22 -13.88 5.88
CA THR A 67 -18.23 -13.62 6.92
C THR A 67 -17.67 -12.96 8.19
N GLY A 68 -16.36 -13.04 8.40
CA GLY A 68 -15.64 -12.63 9.61
C GLY A 68 -14.94 -11.27 9.55
N GLY A 69 -15.17 -10.47 8.52
CA GLY A 69 -14.63 -9.11 8.42
C GLY A 69 -15.27 -8.15 9.43
N ARG A 70 -14.85 -8.22 10.70
CA ARG A 70 -14.83 -7.15 11.74
C ARG A 70 -14.86 -7.77 13.15
N LYS A 71 -13.69 -7.85 13.79
CA LYS A 71 -13.56 -7.53 15.23
C LYS A 71 -12.09 -7.29 15.58
N GLY A 72 -11.70 -6.02 15.63
CA GLY A 72 -10.57 -5.60 16.44
C GLY A 72 -10.91 -5.82 17.92
N GLY A 73 -10.00 -6.46 18.65
CA GLY A 73 -10.17 -6.71 20.08
C GLY A 73 -8.91 -7.32 20.68
N LYS A 74 -8.12 -6.46 21.33
CA LYS A 74 -7.06 -6.81 22.30
C LYS A 74 -7.51 -7.97 23.22
N LYS A 75 -6.95 -9.18 23.05
CA LYS A 75 -6.59 -10.10 24.13
C LYS A 75 -5.87 -11.33 23.62
N GLU A 76 -4.88 -11.72 24.41
CA GLU A 76 -3.98 -12.87 24.35
C GLU A 76 -4.59 -14.19 23.83
N GLU A 77 -3.73 -14.92 23.11
CA GLU A 77 -3.57 -16.38 23.16
C GLU A 77 -4.85 -17.22 23.09
N LYS A 78 -5.37 -17.35 21.87
CA LYS A 78 -5.78 -18.60 21.21
C LYS A 78 -6.45 -18.19 19.91
N GLY A 79 -5.61 -18.05 18.87
CA GLY A 79 -6.10 -17.82 17.52
C GLY A 79 -7.19 -18.83 17.20
N VAL A 80 -8.26 -18.34 16.57
CA VAL A 80 -9.31 -19.17 15.99
C VAL A 80 -8.63 -20.01 14.90
N GLY A 81 -8.05 -21.14 15.31
CA GLY A 81 -7.24 -22.00 14.48
C GLY A 81 -8.12 -22.66 13.45
N PHE A 82 -8.05 -22.16 12.21
CA PHE A 82 -8.19 -23.04 11.07
C PHE A 82 -6.90 -23.84 10.94
N SER A 83 -7.05 -25.13 10.60
CA SER A 83 -6.00 -26.15 10.52
C SER A 83 -5.05 -25.92 9.34
N SER A 84 -4.32 -24.80 9.33
CA SER A 84 -3.05 -24.65 8.61
C SER A 84 -1.94 -24.79 9.65
N GLU A 85 -0.89 -25.56 9.33
CA GLU A 85 0.22 -25.85 10.23
C GLU A 85 1.17 -24.64 10.35
N TRP A 86 0.64 -23.47 10.72
CA TRP A 86 1.45 -22.29 10.98
C TRP A 86 2.31 -22.50 12.22
N ALA A 87 3.63 -22.54 12.02
CA ALA A 87 4.61 -22.54 13.09
C ALA A 87 5.19 -21.15 13.26
N GLN A 88 5.28 -20.68 14.51
CA GLN A 88 5.98 -19.44 14.82
C GLN A 88 7.50 -19.68 14.81
N PHE A 89 8.23 -18.87 14.05
CA PHE A 89 9.69 -18.82 14.05
C PHE A 89 10.16 -17.39 14.33
N LYS A 90 10.53 -17.12 15.59
CA LYS A 90 10.84 -15.76 16.06
C LYS A 90 9.68 -14.80 15.73
N ASP A 91 9.95 -13.81 14.87
CA ASP A 91 8.99 -12.78 14.44
C ASP A 91 8.27 -13.16 13.12
N LEU A 92 8.44 -14.39 12.62
CA LEU A 92 7.83 -14.89 11.40
C LEU A 92 6.84 -16.02 11.68
N MET A 93 5.82 -16.15 10.84
CA MET A 93 4.96 -17.33 10.75
C MET A 93 5.35 -18.11 9.49
N VAL A 94 5.54 -19.41 9.62
CA VAL A 94 5.90 -20.29 8.50
C VAL A 94 4.88 -21.41 8.36
N CYS A 95 4.52 -21.74 7.13
CA CYS A 95 3.67 -22.86 6.78
C CYS A 95 4.25 -23.55 5.55
N ALA A 96 4.03 -24.86 5.43
CA ALA A 96 4.57 -25.68 4.34
C ALA A 96 3.45 -26.32 3.49
N ASP A 97 2.20 -25.89 3.66
CA ASP A 97 1.05 -26.46 2.94
C ASP A 97 0.34 -25.43 2.04
N ASP A 98 -0.39 -25.96 1.05
CA ASP A 98 -1.18 -25.19 0.08
C ASP A 98 -2.31 -24.38 0.77
N VAL A 99 -2.70 -24.76 1.99
CA VAL A 99 -3.78 -24.11 2.74
C VAL A 99 -3.29 -22.77 3.30
N GLY A 100 -2.05 -22.73 3.83
CA GLY A 100 -1.38 -21.51 4.25
C GLY A 100 -1.08 -20.57 3.08
N GLU A 101 -0.73 -21.10 1.91
CA GLU A 101 -0.61 -20.30 0.68
C GLU A 101 -1.94 -19.65 0.30
N ALA A 102 -3.04 -20.41 0.33
CA ALA A 102 -4.39 -19.88 0.06
C ALA A 102 -4.80 -18.81 1.08
N GLU A 103 -4.47 -19.00 2.36
CA GLU A 103 -4.75 -18.05 3.44
C GLU A 103 -4.09 -16.69 3.19
N ILE A 104 -2.78 -16.65 2.92
CA ILE A 104 -2.07 -15.41 2.59
C ILE A 104 -2.68 -14.72 1.35
N LEU A 105 -3.03 -15.48 0.31
CA LEU A 105 -3.64 -14.93 -0.89
C LEU A 105 -5.02 -14.33 -0.63
N PHE A 106 -5.86 -14.97 0.19
CA PHE A 106 -7.13 -14.39 0.60
C PHE A 106 -6.94 -13.09 1.39
N GLU A 107 -6.04 -13.07 2.37
CA GLU A 107 -5.76 -11.88 3.16
C GLU A 107 -5.25 -10.73 2.29
N ALA A 108 -4.26 -10.99 1.44
CA ALA A 108 -3.68 -10.00 0.54
C ALA A 108 -4.71 -9.44 -0.45
N THR A 109 -5.58 -10.29 -1.02
CA THR A 109 -6.62 -9.82 -1.96
C THR A 109 -7.67 -8.94 -1.29
N GLU A 110 -8.10 -9.27 -0.06
CA GLU A 110 -9.02 -8.41 0.70
C GLU A 110 -8.36 -7.10 1.14
N GLU A 111 -7.10 -7.13 1.56
CA GLU A 111 -6.34 -5.92 1.88
C GLU A 111 -6.20 -5.00 0.65
N LEU A 112 -5.84 -5.55 -0.51
CA LEU A 112 -5.74 -4.79 -1.77
C LEU A 112 -7.07 -4.16 -2.15
N LYS A 113 -8.20 -4.90 -2.04
CA LYS A 113 -9.54 -4.35 -2.30
C LYS A 113 -9.84 -3.18 -1.36
N SER A 114 -9.55 -3.32 -0.07
CA SER A 114 -9.75 -2.26 0.91
C SER A 114 -8.90 -1.01 0.61
N LYS A 115 -7.62 -1.20 0.23
CA LYS A 115 -6.72 -0.13 -0.19
C LYS A 115 -7.22 0.59 -1.43
N ILE A 116 -7.65 -0.15 -2.45
CA ILE A 116 -8.24 0.42 -3.67
C ILE A 116 -9.47 1.26 -3.32
N GLU A 117 -10.36 0.76 -2.47
CA GLU A 117 -11.56 1.50 -2.06
C GLU A 117 -11.19 2.81 -1.34
N ARG A 118 -10.22 2.78 -0.42
CA ARG A 118 -9.72 3.99 0.27
C ARG A 118 -9.12 5.00 -0.71
N LEU A 119 -8.34 4.54 -1.69
CA LEU A 119 -7.76 5.41 -2.72
C LEU A 119 -8.82 6.03 -3.63
N GLU A 120 -9.84 5.27 -4.06
CA GLU A 120 -10.95 5.80 -4.88
C GLU A 120 -11.76 6.87 -4.11
N LYS A 121 -11.94 6.69 -2.79
CA LYS A 121 -12.54 7.73 -1.93
C LYS A 121 -11.67 8.98 -1.86
N ALA A 122 -10.37 8.82 -1.59
CA ALA A 122 -9.43 9.94 -1.54
C ALA A 122 -9.39 10.70 -2.87
N LYS A 123 -9.32 9.97 -4.00
CA LYS A 123 -9.38 10.52 -5.35
C LYS A 123 -10.63 11.38 -5.55
N SER A 124 -11.80 10.86 -5.16
CA SER A 124 -13.06 11.58 -5.27
C SER A 124 -13.04 12.89 -4.47
N SER A 125 -12.51 12.86 -3.24
CA SER A 125 -12.33 14.07 -2.42
C SER A 125 -11.38 15.09 -3.06
N ILE A 126 -10.31 14.64 -3.73
CA ILE A 126 -9.40 15.54 -4.48
C ILE A 126 -10.12 16.18 -5.68
N VAL A 127 -10.92 15.40 -6.42
CA VAL A 127 -11.71 15.93 -7.55
C VAL A 127 -12.72 16.98 -7.08
N ASP A 128 -13.37 16.75 -5.94
CA ASP A 128 -14.28 17.73 -5.36
C ASP A 128 -13.51 18.99 -4.91
N LEU A 129 -12.33 18.83 -4.30
CA LEU A 129 -11.46 19.93 -3.91
C LEU A 129 -10.97 20.77 -5.11
N GLU A 130 -10.70 20.14 -6.25
CA GLU A 130 -10.39 20.85 -7.50
C GLU A 130 -11.55 21.71 -7.98
N ARG A 131 -12.79 21.22 -7.84
CA ARG A 131 -14.01 21.96 -8.21
C ARG A 131 -14.28 23.15 -7.30
N TYR A 132 -13.93 23.06 -6.02
CA TYR A 132 -14.02 24.19 -5.09
C TYR A 132 -13.12 25.36 -5.49
N GLY A 133 -12.09 25.13 -6.31
CA GLY A 133 -11.26 26.18 -6.88
C GLY A 133 -10.32 26.80 -5.85
N LEU A 134 -9.25 26.09 -5.52
CA LEU A 134 -8.13 26.67 -4.77
C LEU A 134 -7.27 27.53 -5.71
N GLY A 135 -6.75 28.66 -5.21
CA GLY A 135 -5.89 29.56 -5.99
C GLY A 135 -4.71 28.83 -6.65
N LYS A 136 -4.23 29.33 -7.80
CA LYS A 136 -3.24 28.63 -8.66
C LYS A 136 -1.80 28.61 -8.11
N ASP A 137 -1.56 29.28 -7.00
CA ASP A 137 -0.21 29.53 -6.47
C ASP A 137 0.01 28.84 -5.11
N LEU A 138 -0.37 27.56 -5.03
CA LEU A 138 -0.29 26.74 -3.81
C LEU A 138 0.60 25.51 -3.99
N LEU A 139 1.31 25.15 -2.92
CA LEU A 139 1.97 23.87 -2.72
C LEU A 139 1.12 23.02 -1.79
N PHE A 140 1.17 21.71 -2.03
CA PHE A 140 0.37 20.73 -1.31
C PHE A 140 1.33 19.77 -0.62
N ILE A 141 1.45 19.91 0.70
CA ILE A 141 2.24 18.98 1.51
C ILE A 141 1.27 17.90 1.99
N THR A 142 1.43 16.69 1.47
CA THR A 142 0.51 15.58 1.66
C THR A 142 1.13 14.55 2.59
N TYR A 143 0.42 14.23 3.66
CA TYR A 143 0.70 13.09 4.52
C TYR A 143 0.02 11.84 3.94
N ILE A 144 0.84 10.86 3.57
CA ILE A 144 0.43 9.60 2.97
C ILE A 144 0.71 8.50 3.99
N HIS A 145 -0.32 7.77 4.36
CA HIS A 145 -0.22 6.67 5.30
C HIS A 145 -0.78 5.40 4.66
N ASP A 146 0.02 4.35 4.65
CA ASP A 146 -0.28 3.08 3.98
C ASP A 146 -0.67 3.30 2.50
N GLY A 147 0.10 4.17 1.82
CA GLY A 147 -0.12 4.57 0.44
C GLY A 147 -1.30 5.52 0.22
N VAL A 148 -2.16 5.78 1.20
CA VAL A 148 -3.36 6.62 1.04
C VAL A 148 -3.10 8.05 1.54
N PRO A 149 -3.38 9.10 0.74
CA PRO A 149 -3.38 10.48 1.23
C PRO A 149 -4.46 10.69 2.30
N GLU A 150 -4.07 11.09 3.51
CA GLU A 150 -4.99 11.32 4.63
C GLU A 150 -5.11 12.79 5.02
N LYS A 151 -4.04 13.59 4.83
CA LYS A 151 -4.02 15.01 5.21
C LYS A 151 -3.25 15.82 4.18
N ILE A 152 -3.72 17.03 3.91
CA ILE A 152 -3.08 17.97 2.97
C ILE A 152 -2.99 19.34 3.64
N VAL A 153 -1.79 19.90 3.61
CA VAL A 153 -1.52 21.29 4.02
C VAL A 153 -1.26 22.12 2.78
N PHE A 154 -1.94 23.27 2.67
CA PHE A 154 -1.75 24.24 1.59
C PHE A 154 -0.77 25.33 2.03
N LYS A 155 0.24 25.63 1.22
CA LYS A 155 1.13 26.78 1.42
C LYS A 155 1.19 27.63 0.15
N PRO A 156 1.16 28.97 0.24
CA PRO A 156 1.47 29.83 -0.90
C PRO A 156 2.84 29.45 -1.49
N LYS A 157 2.96 29.46 -2.82
CA LYS A 157 4.27 29.37 -3.49
C LYS A 157 5.11 30.63 -3.23
N LYS A 158 4.46 31.78 -2.99
CA LYS A 158 5.11 33.02 -2.54
C LYS A 158 5.77 32.81 -1.17
N GLY A 159 7.10 32.69 -1.22
CA GLY A 159 7.96 32.26 -0.11
C GLY A 159 9.13 31.39 -0.57
N ILE A 160 9.04 30.79 -1.77
CA ILE A 160 10.17 30.11 -2.45
C ILE A 160 10.96 31.10 -3.36
N SER A 161 10.61 32.39 -3.34
CA SER A 161 11.31 33.46 -4.07
C SER A 161 12.27 34.30 -3.19
N ALA A 162 12.82 33.69 -2.15
CA ALA A 162 14.19 33.95 -1.73
C ALA A 162 14.77 32.54 -1.66
N VAL A 163 15.43 32.03 -2.70
CA VAL A 163 16.85 32.30 -2.87
C VAL A 163 17.46 32.77 -1.54
N GLU A 164 17.51 31.87 -0.54
CA GLU A 164 18.79 31.71 0.13
C GLU A 164 19.78 31.49 -1.01
N LYS A 165 20.47 32.57 -1.39
CA LYS A 165 21.58 32.52 -2.33
C LYS A 165 22.61 31.62 -1.68
N PHE A 166 22.51 30.32 -1.92
CA PHE A 166 23.67 29.46 -1.81
C PHE A 166 24.57 29.85 -2.97
N GLU A 167 25.43 30.84 -2.69
CA GLU A 167 26.55 31.22 -3.54
C GLU A 167 27.67 30.24 -3.20
N PHE A 168 27.93 29.31 -4.12
CA PHE A 168 29.06 28.39 -3.99
C PHE A 168 30.32 29.14 -4.45
N GLU A 169 31.12 29.61 -3.49
CA GLU A 169 32.45 30.13 -3.75
C GLU A 169 33.47 28.99 -3.73
N ALA A 170 34.06 28.68 -4.89
CA ALA A 170 35.22 27.81 -4.99
C ALA A 170 36.47 28.65 -5.32
N ASN A 171 37.36 28.78 -4.33
CA ASN A 171 38.68 29.37 -4.53
C ASN A 171 39.68 28.28 -4.86
N PHE A 172 40.25 28.31 -6.07
CA PHE A 172 41.36 27.46 -6.46
C PHE A 172 42.66 28.24 -6.32
N SER A 173 43.61 27.69 -5.55
CA SER A 173 44.98 28.21 -5.46
C SER A 173 45.93 27.19 -6.09
N VAL A 174 46.84 27.69 -6.93
CA VAL A 174 47.92 26.88 -7.51
C VAL A 174 49.13 27.05 -6.61
N ALA A 175 49.62 25.95 -6.04
CA ALA A 175 50.88 25.97 -5.30
C ALA A 175 52.05 26.08 -6.29
N GLU A 176 52.80 27.18 -6.22
CA GLU A 176 54.10 27.26 -6.88
C GLU A 176 55.05 26.29 -6.20
N GLN A 177 55.60 25.36 -6.99
CA GLN A 177 56.66 24.48 -6.51
C GLN A 177 57.98 25.24 -6.49
N PRO A 178 58.74 25.18 -5.37
CA PRO A 178 60.04 25.82 -5.28
C PRO A 178 61.05 25.14 -6.23
N SER A 179 61.88 25.98 -6.84
CA SER A 179 62.87 25.69 -7.89
C SER A 179 64.01 24.79 -7.46
#